data_AF-A0A2I0QF95-F1
#
_entry.id   AF-A0A2I0QF95-F1
#
_cell.length_a   1.000
_cell.length_b   1.000
_cell.length_c   1.000
_cell.angle_alpha   90.00
_cell.angle_beta   90.00
_cell.angle_gamma   90.00
#
_symmetry.space_group_name_H-M   'P 1'
#
loop_
_entity.id
_entity.type
_entity.pdbx_description
1 polymer ?
#
loop_
_entity_poly.entity_id
_entity_poly.type
_entity_poly.pdbx_seq_one_letter_code
_entity_poly.pdbx_strand_id
1 'polypeptide(L)'
;MRTARKVNENVIDRLIMKVIEGLNECNLAIKNSNILILGLTFRGNVYEFAHTPAKPFIEKLKKFNPKIYAYDPLCKPDDYEKFGVKFKDIDNFRDIDCVVILADHKEFYKIDWSKAGREMRNKVIVDIRGIVDESKAKLSVLKL
;
A
#
# COMPACT_ATOMS: atom_id res chain seq x y z
N MET A 1 16.66 22.82 8.12
CA MET A 1 15.78 21.73 7.63
C MET A 1 16.47 20.35 7.72
N ARG A 2 16.76 19.83 8.93
CA ARG A 2 17.31 18.46 9.13
C ARG A 2 16.39 17.54 9.94
N THR A 3 15.48 18.10 10.73
CA THR A 3 14.63 17.36 11.66
C THR A 3 13.47 16.63 10.96
N ALA A 4 12.85 17.22 9.93
CA ALA A 4 11.73 16.61 9.21
C ALA A 4 12.13 15.37 8.39
N ARG A 5 13.35 15.33 7.83
CA ARG A 5 13.85 14.16 7.08
C ARG A 5 14.03 12.95 7.99
N LYS A 6 14.61 13.12 9.18
CA LYS A 6 14.80 12.05 10.17
C LYS A 6 13.47 11.47 10.68
N VAL A 7 12.46 12.31 10.86
CA VAL A 7 11.12 11.84 11.26
C VAL A 7 10.44 11.07 10.12
N ASN A 8 10.56 11.53 8.88
CA ASN A 8 9.99 10.83 7.72
C ASN A 8 10.68 9.48 7.44
N GLU A 9 12.01 9.39 7.56
CA GLU A 9 12.72 8.11 7.42
C GLU A 9 12.19 7.07 8.42
N ASN A 10 11.93 7.46 9.67
CA ASN A 10 11.37 6.55 10.67
C ASN A 10 9.97 6.03 10.30
N VAL A 11 9.13 6.83 9.65
CA VAL A 11 7.78 6.41 9.22
C VAL A 11 7.88 5.40 8.09
N ILE A 12 8.70 5.67 7.07
CA ILE A 12 8.89 4.74 5.94
C ILE A 12 9.48 3.42 6.41
N ASP A 13 10.39 3.46 7.38
CA ASP A 13 11.00 2.28 7.97
C ASP A 13 9.97 1.41 8.70
N ARG A 14 9.12 2.03 9.51
CA ARG A 14 8.00 1.33 10.17
C ARG A 14 7.03 0.73 9.17
N LEU A 15 6.75 1.43 8.05
CA LEU A 15 5.89 0.90 6.98
C LEU A 15 6.44 -0.36 6.34
N ILE A 16 7.73 -0.34 5.99
CA ILE A 16 8.39 -1.52 5.43
C ILE A 16 8.35 -2.67 6.44
N MET A 17 8.59 -2.40 7.72
CA MET A 17 8.52 -3.42 8.77
C MET A 17 7.12 -4.02 8.89
N LYS A 18 6.05 -3.23 8.83
CA LYS A 18 4.68 -3.73 8.86
C LYS A 18 4.34 -4.63 7.67
N VAL A 19 4.84 -4.28 6.48
CA VAL A 19 4.70 -5.14 5.29
C VAL A 19 5.44 -6.46 5.49
N ILE A 20 6.67 -6.42 6.02
CA ILE A 20 7.46 -7.63 6.30
C ILE A 20 6.78 -8.50 7.36
N GLU A 21 6.31 -7.90 8.46
CA GLU A 21 5.59 -8.59 9.54
C GLU A 21 4.36 -9.33 8.98
N GLY A 22 3.49 -8.63 8.26
CA GLY A 22 2.27 -9.25 7.72
C GLY A 22 2.54 -10.34 6.68
N LEU A 23 3.56 -10.17 5.82
CA LEU A 23 3.97 -11.23 4.89
C LEU A 23 4.55 -12.45 5.64
N ASN A 24 5.35 -12.22 6.69
CA ASN A 24 5.93 -13.30 7.49
C ASN A 24 4.88 -14.10 8.25
N GLU A 25 3.77 -13.48 8.69
CA GLU A 25 2.62 -14.21 9.27
C GLU A 25 2.02 -15.22 8.29
N CYS A 26 2.16 -14.97 6.98
CA CYS A 26 1.77 -15.90 5.91
C CYS A 26 2.93 -16.80 5.45
N ASN A 27 4.07 -16.81 6.16
CA ASN A 27 5.31 -17.49 5.78
C ASN A 27 5.87 -17.05 4.42
N LEU A 28 5.69 -15.78 4.06
CA LEU A 28 6.17 -15.21 2.80
C LEU A 28 7.32 -14.24 3.03
N ALA A 29 8.34 -14.37 2.18
CA ALA A 29 9.34 -13.34 2.05
C ALA A 29 8.81 -12.17 1.22
N ILE A 30 9.24 -10.95 1.56
CA ILE A 30 8.94 -9.75 0.77
C ILE A 30 9.47 -9.83 -0.67
N LYS A 31 10.58 -10.55 -0.89
CA LYS A 31 11.12 -10.81 -2.21
C LYS A 31 10.12 -11.60 -3.06
N ASN A 32 9.88 -11.15 -4.28
CA ASN A 32 8.91 -11.71 -5.22
C ASN A 32 7.43 -11.65 -4.80
N SER A 33 7.10 -11.05 -3.65
CA SER A 33 5.71 -10.82 -3.25
C SER A 33 5.06 -9.76 -4.14
N ASN A 34 3.77 -9.93 -4.41
CA ASN A 34 2.92 -9.00 -5.16
C ASN A 34 2.27 -8.02 -4.18
N ILE A 35 2.69 -6.76 -4.22
CA ILE A 35 2.23 -5.71 -3.32
C ILE A 35 1.40 -4.70 -4.10
N LEU A 36 0.17 -4.47 -3.67
CA LEU A 36 -0.72 -3.44 -4.23
C LEU A 36 -0.75 -2.23 -3.29
N ILE A 37 -0.37 -1.06 -3.81
CA ILE A 37 -0.42 0.21 -3.08
C ILE A 37 -1.70 0.94 -3.47
N LEU A 38 -2.56 1.22 -2.49
CA LEU A 38 -3.73 2.08 -2.66
C LEU A 38 -3.39 3.49 -2.17
N GLY A 39 -3.31 4.43 -3.12
CA GLY A 39 -2.95 5.81 -2.87
C GLY A 39 -1.48 6.13 -3.22
N LEU A 40 -1.29 7.04 -4.17
CA LEU A 40 -0.01 7.65 -4.54
C LEU A 40 0.03 9.12 -4.14
N THR A 41 -1.13 9.78 -4.06
CA THR A 41 -1.24 11.15 -3.55
C THR A 41 -0.94 11.21 -2.04
N PHE A 42 -0.63 12.42 -1.56
CA PHE A 42 -0.31 12.67 -0.16
C PHE A 42 -1.47 12.36 0.79
N ARG A 43 -2.71 12.61 0.35
CA ARG A 43 -3.95 12.40 1.10
C ARG A 43 -5.11 12.15 0.14
N GLY A 44 -6.22 11.65 0.68
CA GLY A 44 -7.41 11.32 -0.08
C GLY A 44 -8.01 12.54 -0.79
N ASN A 45 -8.48 12.31 -2.01
CA ASN A 45 -9.27 13.24 -2.83
C ASN A 45 -8.55 14.55 -3.18
N VAL A 46 -7.23 14.60 -3.06
CA VAL A 46 -6.39 15.75 -3.46
C VAL A 46 -5.23 15.27 -4.34
N TYR A 47 -5.14 15.79 -5.56
CA TYR A 47 -4.06 15.48 -6.50
C TYR A 47 -2.77 16.23 -6.12
N GLU A 48 -2.03 15.66 -5.16
CA GLU A 48 -0.83 16.28 -4.60
C GLU A 48 0.24 15.22 -4.30
N PHE A 49 1.44 15.38 -4.86
CA PHE A 49 2.55 14.42 -4.68
C PHE A 49 3.72 14.97 -3.86
N ALA A 50 3.83 16.28 -3.64
CA ALA A 50 5.03 16.92 -3.10
C ALA A 50 5.52 16.33 -1.76
N HIS A 51 4.58 15.89 -0.92
CA HIS A 51 4.83 15.35 0.41
C HIS A 51 4.34 13.91 0.58
N THR A 52 4.00 13.22 -0.51
CA THR A 52 3.47 11.85 -0.42
C THR A 52 4.50 10.89 0.19
N PRO A 53 4.10 10.01 1.14
CA PRO A 53 4.97 8.94 1.60
C PRO A 53 5.16 7.85 0.53
N ALA A 54 4.32 7.82 -0.51
CA ALA A 54 4.35 6.78 -1.53
C ALA A 54 5.69 6.69 -2.26
N LYS A 55 6.29 7.83 -2.65
CA LYS A 55 7.56 7.84 -3.38
C LYS A 55 8.72 7.23 -2.57
N PRO A 56 9.06 7.74 -1.37
CA PRO A 56 10.14 7.15 -0.58
C PRO A 56 9.81 5.72 -0.11
N PHE A 57 8.53 5.39 0.12
CA PHE A 57 8.11 4.03 0.43
C PHE A 57 8.40 3.06 -0.72
N ILE A 58 7.97 3.39 -1.94
CA ILE A 58 8.20 2.58 -3.15
C ILE A 58 9.70 2.42 -3.42
N GLU A 59 10.48 3.50 -3.29
CA GLU A 59 11.94 3.46 -3.48
C GLU A 59 12.62 2.52 -2.47
N LYS A 60 12.20 2.53 -1.20
CA LYS A 60 12.72 1.61 -0.18
C LYS A 60 12.24 0.18 -0.43
N LEU A 61 10.96 0.01 -0.80
CA LEU A 61 10.33 -1.28 -1.04
C LEU A 61 10.99 -2.03 -2.21
N LYS A 62 11.37 -1.32 -3.28
CA LYS A 62 12.08 -1.87 -4.44
C LYS A 62 13.40 -2.57 -4.08
N LYS A 63 14.07 -2.17 -3.00
CA LYS A 63 15.34 -2.80 -2.54
C LYS A 63 15.17 -4.25 -2.12
N PHE A 64 13.94 -4.68 -1.86
CA PHE A 64 13.61 -6.05 -1.48
C PHE A 64 13.16 -6.92 -2.67
N ASN A 65 13.14 -6.36 -3.88
CA ASN A 65 12.67 -7.01 -5.11
C ASN A 65 11.23 -7.59 -5.07
N PRO A 66 10.20 -6.87 -4.57
CA PRO A 66 8.81 -7.26 -4.77
C PRO A 66 8.31 -6.84 -6.17
N LYS A 67 7.15 -7.36 -6.56
CA LYS A 67 6.37 -6.86 -7.69
C LYS A 67 5.37 -5.83 -7.17
N ILE A 68 5.56 -4.57 -7.52
CA ILE A 68 4.77 -3.46 -6.98
C ILE A 68 3.73 -3.00 -8.01
N TYR A 69 2.48 -2.99 -7.56
CA TYR A 69 1.33 -2.46 -8.25
C TYR A 69 0.79 -1.25 -7.49
N ALA A 70 0.08 -0.36 -8.16
CA ALA A 70 -0.60 0.74 -7.50
C ALA A 70 -1.93 1.10 -8.17
N TYR A 71 -2.82 1.65 -7.35
CA TYR A 71 -4.04 2.32 -7.76
C TYR A 71 -4.18 3.64 -7.00
N ASP A 72 -4.45 4.72 -7.72
CA ASP A 72 -4.90 5.98 -7.13
C ASP A 72 -5.91 6.63 -8.09
N PRO A 73 -7.13 6.97 -7.63
CA PRO A 73 -8.21 7.43 -8.49
C PRO A 73 -7.94 8.80 -9.14
N LEU A 74 -6.95 9.55 -8.66
CA LEU A 74 -6.58 10.84 -9.22
C LEU A 74 -5.37 10.75 -10.16
N CYS A 75 -4.68 9.62 -10.20
CA CYS A 75 -3.46 9.44 -10.99
C CYS A 75 -3.75 9.03 -12.44
N LYS A 76 -2.96 9.57 -13.35
CA LYS A 76 -2.95 9.23 -14.78
C LYS A 76 -1.86 8.19 -15.07
N PRO A 77 -1.87 7.51 -16.22
CA PRO A 77 -0.83 6.54 -16.60
C PRO A 77 0.61 7.02 -16.35
N ASP A 78 0.93 8.25 -16.79
CA ASP A 78 2.25 8.87 -16.61
C ASP A 78 2.68 8.98 -15.15
N ASP A 79 1.75 9.10 -14.21
CA ASP A 79 2.09 9.18 -12.79
C ASP A 79 2.62 7.84 -12.28
N TYR A 80 1.98 6.73 -12.65
CA TYR A 80 2.47 5.38 -12.29
C TYR A 80 3.89 5.13 -12.81
N GLU A 81 4.20 5.61 -14.02
CA GLU A 81 5.56 5.57 -14.57
C GLU A 81 6.56 6.40 -13.75
N LYS A 82 6.19 7.61 -13.32
CA LYS A 82 7.03 8.46 -12.45
C LYS A 82 7.35 7.80 -11.10
N PHE A 83 6.43 7.01 -10.55
CA PHE A 83 6.67 6.20 -9.34
C PHE A 83 7.37 4.86 -9.67
N GLY A 84 7.41 4.47 -10.94
CA GLY A 84 7.96 3.22 -11.45
C GLY A 84 7.23 2.00 -10.89
N VAL A 85 5.90 2.04 -10.90
CA VAL A 85 5.00 0.96 -10.44
C VAL A 85 4.04 0.59 -11.56
N LYS A 86 3.48 -0.62 -11.51
CA LYS A 86 2.49 -1.05 -12.49
C LYS A 86 1.09 -0.63 -12.04
N PHE A 87 0.30 -0.07 -12.94
CA PHE A 87 -1.11 0.13 -12.68
C PHE A 87 -1.80 -1.22 -12.43
N LYS A 88 -2.69 -1.26 -11.44
CA LYS A 88 -3.65 -2.34 -11.23
C LYS A 88 -4.93 -1.75 -10.69
N ASP A 89 -6.05 -2.18 -11.24
CA ASP A 89 -7.37 -1.65 -10.87
C ASP A 89 -7.77 -2.02 -9.44
N ILE A 90 -8.53 -1.14 -8.78
CA ILE A 90 -9.04 -1.32 -7.41
C ILE A 90 -9.97 -2.51 -7.27
N ASP A 91 -10.60 -2.97 -8.35
CA ASP A 91 -11.49 -4.13 -8.36
C ASP A 91 -10.78 -5.45 -8.70
N ASN A 92 -9.44 -5.44 -8.83
CA ASN A 92 -8.66 -6.63 -9.16
C ASN A 92 -7.62 -6.94 -8.08
N PHE A 93 -7.97 -7.82 -7.15
CA PHE A 93 -7.06 -8.25 -6.08
C PHE A 93 -6.34 -9.58 -6.37
N ARG A 94 -6.53 -10.16 -7.56
CA ARG A 94 -5.93 -11.45 -7.93
C ARG A 94 -4.40 -11.41 -7.83
N ASP A 95 -3.82 -12.51 -7.36
CA ASP A 95 -2.39 -12.68 -7.14
C ASP A 95 -1.74 -11.73 -6.13
N ILE A 96 -2.48 -10.82 -5.48
CA ILE A 96 -1.92 -9.89 -4.50
C ILE A 96 -1.68 -10.62 -3.17
N ASP A 97 -0.50 -10.41 -2.59
CA ASP A 97 -0.15 -10.93 -1.27
C ASP A 97 -0.38 -9.92 -0.16
N CYS A 98 -0.17 -8.64 -0.47
CA CYS A 98 -0.25 -7.55 0.48
C CYS A 98 -0.83 -6.30 -0.17
N VAL A 99 -1.84 -5.70 0.48
CA VAL A 99 -2.38 -4.39 0.14
C VAL A 99 -1.86 -3.38 1.15
N VAL A 100 -1.34 -2.24 0.67
CA VAL A 100 -0.86 -1.14 1.52
C VAL A 100 -1.66 0.11 1.22
N ILE A 101 -2.31 0.68 2.23
CA ILE A 101 -3.19 1.86 2.07
C ILE A 101 -2.45 3.10 2.56
N LEU A 102 -2.06 3.97 1.62
CA LEU A 102 -1.29 5.19 1.88
C LEU A 102 -2.13 6.47 1.86
N ALA A 103 -3.29 6.45 1.19
CA ALA A 103 -4.23 7.58 1.13
C ALA A 103 -5.65 7.12 1.47
N ASP A 104 -6.45 8.03 1.99
CA ASP A 104 -7.83 7.84 2.45
C ASP A 104 -8.85 8.35 1.41
N HIS A 105 -8.68 7.94 0.15
CA HIS A 105 -9.63 8.28 -0.91
C HIS A 105 -11.03 7.76 -0.57
N LYS A 106 -12.08 8.53 -0.87
CA LYS A 106 -13.48 8.15 -0.57
C LYS A 106 -13.87 6.80 -1.20
N GLU A 107 -13.24 6.46 -2.31
CA GLU A 107 -13.42 5.21 -3.03
C GLU A 107 -12.96 3.99 -2.22
N PHE A 108 -11.90 4.13 -1.42
CA PHE A 108 -11.31 3.00 -0.69
C PHE A 108 -12.21 2.54 0.47
N TYR A 109 -13.02 3.45 1.02
CA TYR A 109 -14.06 3.11 2.00
C TYR A 109 -15.19 2.25 1.43
N LYS A 110 -15.31 2.17 0.10
CA LYS A 110 -16.33 1.38 -0.59
C LYS A 110 -15.85 -0.03 -0.94
N ILE A 111 -14.57 -0.34 -0.71
CA ILE A 111 -14.02 -1.67 -0.99
C ILE A 111 -14.71 -2.69 -0.07
N ASP A 112 -15.28 -3.73 -0.68
CA ASP A 112 -15.69 -4.93 0.05
C ASP A 112 -14.44 -5.77 0.37
N TRP A 113 -13.84 -5.51 1.53
CA TRP A 113 -12.65 -6.22 1.98
C TRP A 113 -12.87 -7.72 2.18
N SER A 114 -14.10 -8.14 2.44
CA SER A 114 -14.46 -9.55 2.49
C SER A 114 -14.36 -10.21 1.11
N LYS A 115 -14.82 -9.52 0.06
CA LYS A 115 -14.64 -9.97 -1.34
C LYS A 115 -13.18 -9.89 -1.77
N ALA A 116 -12.52 -8.76 -1.57
CA ALA A 116 -11.11 -8.56 -1.90
C ALA A 116 -10.24 -9.68 -1.30
N GLY A 117 -10.44 -9.98 -0.01
CA GLY A 117 -9.76 -11.06 0.68
C GLY A 117 -9.91 -12.45 0.06
N ARG A 118 -11.04 -12.75 -0.59
CA ARG A 118 -11.24 -14.04 -1.29
C ARG A 118 -10.49 -14.11 -2.61
N GLU A 119 -10.18 -12.97 -3.22
CA GLU A 119 -9.44 -12.88 -4.48
C GLU A 119 -7.93 -12.77 -4.28
N MET A 120 -7.50 -12.17 -3.16
CA MET A 120 -6.10 -12.07 -2.78
C MET A 120 -5.48 -13.46 -2.63
N ARG A 121 -4.23 -13.59 -3.06
CA ARG A 121 -3.43 -14.79 -2.86
C ARG A 121 -3.10 -14.98 -1.38
N ASN A 122 -2.74 -13.88 -0.70
CA ASN A 122 -2.54 -13.84 0.74
C ASN A 122 -3.20 -12.59 1.30
N LYS A 123 -3.76 -12.71 2.51
CA LYS A 123 -4.73 -11.76 3.08
C LYS A 123 -4.08 -10.71 3.98
N VAL A 124 -2.96 -10.14 3.52
CA VAL A 124 -2.23 -9.11 4.28
C VAL A 124 -2.71 -7.73 3.88
N ILE A 125 -3.11 -6.92 4.86
CA ILE A 125 -3.41 -5.51 4.68
C ILE A 125 -2.57 -4.70 5.66
N VAL A 126 -1.86 -3.71 5.15
CA VAL A 126 -1.21 -2.67 5.95
C VAL A 126 -1.99 -1.38 5.78
N ASP A 127 -2.71 -0.97 6.82
CA ASP A 127 -3.58 0.20 6.80
C ASP A 127 -3.06 1.30 7.73
N ILE A 128 -2.55 2.36 7.12
CA ILE A 128 -1.99 3.52 7.83
C ILE A 128 -3.06 4.57 8.11
N ARG A 129 -4.17 4.52 7.36
CA ARG A 129 -5.23 5.52 7.41
C ARG A 129 -6.39 5.09 8.31
N GLY A 130 -6.40 3.83 8.74
CA GLY A 130 -7.41 3.27 9.63
C GLY A 130 -8.79 3.18 8.97
N ILE A 131 -8.83 3.00 7.65
CA ILE A 131 -10.07 2.93 6.87
C ILE A 131 -10.66 1.51 6.81
N VAL A 132 -9.86 0.50 7.14
CA VAL A 132 -10.28 -0.91 7.12
C VAL A 132 -10.85 -1.30 8.47
N ASP A 133 -12.11 -1.77 8.43
CA ASP A 133 -12.80 -2.36 9.57
C ASP A 133 -12.45 -3.84 9.68
N GLU A 134 -11.62 -4.17 10.68
CA GLU A 134 -11.13 -5.52 10.97
C GLU A 134 -12.26 -6.52 11.22
N SER A 135 -13.40 -6.07 11.76
CA SER A 135 -14.53 -6.96 12.04
C SER A 135 -15.17 -7.53 10.77
N LYS A 136 -14.99 -6.83 9.64
CA LYS A 136 -15.55 -7.20 8.33
C LYS A 136 -14.57 -8.00 7.47
N ALA A 137 -13.35 -8.17 7.96
CA ALA A 137 -12.22 -8.68 7.22
C ALA A 137 -11.64 -9.88 7.98
N LYS A 138 -11.84 -11.12 7.47
CA LYS A 138 -11.02 -12.29 7.89
C LYS A 138 -9.59 -12.16 7.31
N LEU A 139 -8.93 -11.04 7.58
CA LEU A 139 -7.66 -10.61 7.00
C LEU A 139 -6.67 -10.35 8.16
N SER A 140 -5.38 -10.49 7.88
CA SER A 140 -4.36 -9.92 8.77
C SER A 140 -4.27 -8.43 8.44
N VAL A 141 -4.72 -7.58 9.35
CA VAL A 141 -4.69 -6.12 9.20
C VAL A 141 -3.68 -5.56 10.19
N LEU A 142 -2.60 -4.98 9.67
CA LEU A 142 -1.59 -4.30 10.47
C LEU A 142 -1.81 -2.79 10.37
N LYS A 143 -1.94 -2.16 11.54
CA LYS A 143 -2.04 -0.71 11.68
C LYS A 143 -0.72 -0.11 12.17
N LEU A 144 -0.52 1.18 11.88
CA LEU A 144 0.58 1.98 12.43
C LEU A 144 0.16 2.76 13.68
#